data_AF-A0A1V2A6L0-F1
#
_entry.id   AF-A0A1V2A6L0-F1
#
_cell.length_a   1.000
_cell.length_b   1.000
_cell.length_c   1.000
_cell.angle_alpha   90.00
_cell.angle_beta   90.00
_cell.angle_gamma   90.00
#
_symmetry.space_group_name_H-M   'P 1'
#
loop_
_entity.id
_entity.type
_entity.pdbx_description
1 polymer ?
#
loop_
_entity_poly.entity_id
_entity_poly.type
_entity_poly.pdbx_seq_one_letter_code
_entity_poly.pdbx_strand_id
1 'polypeptide(L)'
;MQFEQIAQQYNPMIHRILNKLHIYKNKEDYHQVGLIALWEAYTKFDSSKGEFPPFAYAYIKGRVMNALTKDAAFSDKTVLTGEPVLFEGIDPGPAPETTALTNAAADHLTGRAKRWFDLSILQGLSNPDIARRENVTPAAVRKWQQSAIKQLREQFGDIK
;
A
#
# COMPACT_ATOMS: atom_id res chain seq x y z
N MET A 1 -8.03 -10.78 34.37
CA MET A 1 -6.64 -11.15 34.02
C MET A 1 -6.10 -10.06 33.11
N GLN A 2 -5.02 -9.39 33.52
CA GLN A 2 -4.42 -8.31 32.75
C GLN A 2 -3.72 -8.93 31.54
N PHE A 3 -3.93 -8.38 30.33
CA PHE A 3 -3.31 -8.88 29.09
C PHE A 3 -1.79 -9.04 29.22
N GLU A 4 -1.15 -8.23 30.07
CA GLU A 4 0.28 -8.30 30.42
C GLU A 4 0.74 -9.70 30.84
N GLN A 5 -0.07 -10.45 31.59
CA GLN A 5 0.27 -11.81 32.02
C GLN A 5 0.27 -12.79 30.83
N ILE A 6 -0.70 -12.63 29.93
CA ILE A 6 -0.78 -13.41 28.69
C ILE A 6 0.40 -13.05 27.78
N ALA A 7 0.70 -11.75 27.66
CA ALA A 7 1.83 -11.27 26.90
C ALA A 7 3.15 -11.87 27.39
N GLN A 8 3.37 -11.91 28.72
CA GLN A 8 4.54 -12.56 29.31
C GLN A 8 4.59 -14.06 29.01
N GLN A 9 3.46 -14.77 29.15
CA GLN A 9 3.39 -16.21 28.89
C GLN A 9 3.70 -16.58 27.44
N TYR A 10 3.19 -15.80 26.48
CA TYR A 10 3.35 -16.07 25.05
C TYR A 10 4.56 -15.36 24.43
N ASN A 11 5.31 -14.58 25.21
CA ASN A 11 6.51 -13.91 24.76
C ASN A 11 7.54 -14.86 24.09
N PRO A 12 7.83 -16.05 24.65
CA PRO A 12 8.75 -17.00 24.01
C PRO A 12 8.25 -17.49 22.65
N MET A 13 6.94 -17.56 22.44
CA MET A 13 6.34 -17.94 21.15
C MET A 13 6.63 -16.88 20.09
N ILE A 14 6.48 -15.60 20.43
CA ILE A 14 6.81 -14.48 19.54
C ILE A 14 8.28 -14.54 19.16
N HIS A 15 9.20 -14.63 20.13
CA HIS A 15 10.64 -14.76 19.86
C HIS A 15 10.97 -15.96 18.96
N ARG A 16 10.32 -17.11 19.19
CA ARG A 16 10.49 -18.30 18.34
C ARG A 16 10.04 -18.05 16.90
N ILE A 17 8.94 -17.33 16.70
CA ILE A 17 8.47 -16.93 15.37
C ILE A 17 9.47 -16.00 14.69
N LEU A 18 9.95 -14.96 15.39
CA LEU A 18 10.94 -14.02 14.84
C LEU A 18 12.23 -14.74 14.41
N ASN A 19 12.72 -15.65 15.25
CA ASN A 19 13.91 -16.45 14.95
C ASN A 19 13.68 -17.38 13.75
N LYS A 20 12.52 -18.05 13.66
CA LYS A 20 12.18 -18.90 12.50
C LYS A 20 12.05 -18.12 11.19
N LEU A 21 11.63 -16.86 11.26
CA LEU A 21 11.55 -15.97 10.11
C LEU A 21 12.89 -15.29 9.80
N HIS A 22 13.98 -15.64 10.51
CA HIS A 22 15.31 -15.06 10.34
C HIS A 22 15.33 -13.53 10.44
N ILE A 23 14.51 -12.97 11.34
CA ILE A 23 14.46 -11.53 11.56
C ILE A 23 15.63 -11.12 12.46
N TYR A 24 16.62 -10.43 11.88
CA TYR A 24 17.82 -9.98 12.59
C TYR A 24 17.89 -8.45 12.78
N LYS A 25 17.19 -7.66 11.95
CA LYS A 25 17.04 -6.20 12.09
C LYS A 25 15.69 -5.85 12.70
N ASN A 26 15.60 -4.70 13.36
CA ASN A 26 14.36 -4.12 13.93
C ASN A 26 13.57 -5.13 14.78
N LYS A 27 14.27 -5.97 15.57
CA LYS A 27 13.66 -7.07 16.32
C LYS A 27 12.58 -6.59 17.30
N GLU A 28 12.80 -5.45 17.94
CA GLU A 28 11.85 -4.83 18.87
C GLU A 28 10.55 -4.43 18.16
N ASP A 29 10.63 -3.88 16.95
CA ASP A 29 9.45 -3.48 16.18
C ASP A 29 8.61 -4.71 15.80
N TYR A 30 9.25 -5.76 15.29
CA TYR A 30 8.56 -7.01 14.95
C TYR A 30 8.04 -7.75 16.18
N HIS A 31 8.72 -7.61 17.32
CA HIS A 31 8.24 -8.10 18.60
C HIS A 31 6.95 -7.41 19.02
N GLN A 32 6.90 -6.08 18.89
CA GLN A 32 5.70 -5.29 19.16
C GLN A 32 4.55 -5.65 18.21
N VAL A 33 4.84 -5.87 16.91
CA VAL A 33 3.87 -6.42 15.96
C VAL A 33 3.34 -7.78 16.44
N GLY A 34 4.21 -8.62 17.00
CA GLY A 34 3.83 -9.91 17.58
C GLY A 34 2.91 -9.78 18.80
N LEU A 35 3.19 -8.83 19.70
CA LEU A 35 2.35 -8.55 20.87
C LEU A 35 0.97 -8.02 20.47
N ILE A 36 0.91 -7.09 19.50
CA ILE A 36 -0.36 -6.58 18.96
C ILE A 36 -1.15 -7.72 18.32
N ALA A 37 -0.48 -8.59 17.54
CA ALA A 37 -1.11 -9.74 16.92
C ALA A 37 -1.63 -10.75 17.96
N LEU A 38 -0.92 -10.95 19.08
CA LEU A 38 -1.37 -11.79 20.19
C LEU A 38 -2.64 -11.21 20.84
N TRP A 39 -2.68 -9.89 21.08
CA TRP A 39 -3.87 -9.23 21.62
C TRP A 39 -5.09 -9.39 20.70
N GLU A 40 -4.89 -9.19 19.40
CA GLU A 40 -5.95 -9.41 18.42
C GLU A 40 -6.39 -10.87 18.32
N ALA A 41 -5.45 -11.81 18.41
CA ALA A 41 -5.79 -13.24 18.44
C ALA A 41 -6.62 -13.55 19.68
N TYR A 42 -6.24 -13.02 20.84
CA TYR A 42 -6.97 -13.23 22.10
C TYR A 42 -8.41 -12.68 22.02
N THR A 43 -8.61 -11.50 21.43
CA THR A 43 -9.94 -10.89 21.27
C THR A 43 -10.83 -11.60 20.25
N LYS A 44 -10.24 -12.20 19.21
CA LYS A 44 -10.96 -12.88 18.12
C LYS A 44 -11.12 -14.39 18.33
N PHE A 45 -10.47 -14.94 19.35
CA PHE A 45 -10.45 -16.37 19.57
C PHE A 45 -11.83 -16.88 19.96
N ASP A 46 -12.21 -18.00 19.36
CA ASP A 46 -13.44 -18.71 19.62
C ASP A 46 -13.10 -20.11 20.09
N SER A 47 -13.41 -20.41 21.35
CA SER A 47 -13.09 -21.69 22.00
C SER A 47 -13.79 -22.88 21.33
N SER A 48 -14.85 -22.66 20.55
CA SER A 48 -15.51 -23.73 19.81
C SER A 48 -14.68 -24.23 18.61
N LYS A 49 -13.70 -23.45 18.15
CA LYS A 49 -12.89 -23.74 16.95
C LYS A 49 -11.57 -24.44 17.24
N GLY A 50 -11.27 -24.76 18.50
CA GLY A 50 -10.08 -25.48 18.92
C GLY A 50 -9.31 -24.78 20.02
N GLU A 51 -8.02 -25.11 20.16
CA GLU A 51 -7.16 -24.55 21.20
C GLU A 51 -6.54 -23.20 20.81
N PHE A 52 -6.31 -22.34 21.80
CA PHE A 52 -5.74 -21.01 21.59
C PHE A 52 -4.28 -21.02 21.10
N PRO A 53 -3.33 -21.82 21.66
CA PRO A 53 -1.92 -21.70 21.29
C PRO A 53 -1.63 -21.95 19.80
N PRO A 54 -2.19 -22.99 19.13
CA PRO A 54 -2.01 -23.18 17.69
C PRO A 54 -2.59 -22.03 16.86
N PHE A 55 -3.76 -21.52 17.26
CA PHE A 55 -4.41 -20.38 16.61
C PHE A 55 -3.57 -19.10 16.76
N ALA A 56 -3.13 -18.78 17.97
CA ALA A 56 -2.27 -17.63 18.26
C ALA A 56 -0.96 -17.71 17.48
N TYR A 57 -0.31 -18.87 17.44
CA TYR A 57 0.92 -19.06 16.67
C TYR A 57 0.72 -18.75 15.18
N ALA A 58 -0.35 -19.29 14.58
CA ALA A 58 -0.65 -19.05 13.16
C ALA A 58 -0.97 -17.58 12.89
N TYR A 59 -1.76 -16.94 13.75
CA TYR A 59 -2.16 -15.54 13.63
C TYR A 59 -0.95 -14.59 13.75
N ILE A 60 -0.14 -14.77 14.80
CA ILE A 60 1.07 -13.97 15.03
C ILE A 60 2.06 -14.13 13.88
N LYS A 61 2.32 -15.37 13.46
CA LYS A 61 3.25 -15.63 12.34
C LYS A 61 2.79 -14.94 11.05
N GLY A 62 1.49 -15.01 10.73
CA GLY A 62 0.93 -14.34 9.56
C GLY A 62 1.08 -12.82 9.65
N ARG A 63 0.85 -12.24 10.82
CA ARG A 63 0.98 -10.79 11.04
C ARG A 63 2.41 -10.28 10.92
N VAL A 64 3.37 -10.99 11.51
CA VAL A 64 4.79 -10.65 11.37
C VAL A 64 5.24 -10.79 9.91
N MET A 65 4.79 -11.82 9.20
CA MET A 65 5.13 -12.00 7.79
C MET A 65 4.57 -10.88 6.91
N ASN A 66 3.34 -10.44 7.16
CA ASN A 66 2.76 -9.28 6.45
C ASN A 66 3.53 -7.98 6.73
N ALA A 67 4.04 -7.79 7.96
CA ALA A 67 4.89 -6.64 8.28
C ALA A 67 6.20 -6.69 7.49
N LEU A 68 6.87 -7.86 7.45
CA LEU A 68 8.07 -8.05 6.64
C LEU A 68 7.85 -7.74 5.15
N THR A 69 6.74 -8.20 4.57
CA THR A 69 6.42 -7.91 3.16
C THR A 69 6.21 -6.42 2.91
N LYS A 70 5.57 -5.71 3.85
CA LYS A 70 5.38 -4.26 3.75
C LYS A 70 6.70 -3.51 3.85
N ASP A 71 7.56 -3.89 4.79
CA ASP A 71 8.86 -3.25 4.99
C ASP A 71 9.79 -3.51 3.80
N ALA A 72 9.79 -4.72 3.23
CA ALA A 72 10.53 -5.01 2.00
C ALA A 72 10.04 -4.14 0.84
N ALA A 73 8.72 -4.01 0.65
CA ALA A 73 8.14 -3.16 -0.39
C ALA A 73 8.43 -1.65 -0.19
N PHE A 74 8.64 -1.22 1.06
CA PHE A 74 9.04 0.16 1.37
C PHE A 74 10.55 0.37 1.15
N SER A 75 11.38 -0.60 1.55
CA SER A 75 12.83 -0.59 1.34
C SER A 75 13.21 -0.59 -0.13
N ASP A 76 12.55 -1.39 -0.98
CA ASP A 76 12.82 -1.42 -2.43
C ASP A 76 12.51 -0.07 -3.11
N LYS A 77 11.56 0.69 -2.57
CA LYS A 77 11.23 2.05 -3.04
C LYS A 77 12.15 3.12 -2.47
N THR A 78 12.89 2.79 -1.42
CA THR A 78 13.74 3.72 -0.68
C THR A 78 15.17 3.21 -0.77
N VAL A 79 15.77 3.30 -1.96
CA VAL A 79 17.22 3.16 -2.09
C VAL A 79 17.83 4.40 -1.43
N LEU A 80 18.17 4.28 -0.15
CA LEU A 80 19.07 5.22 0.51
C LEU A 80 20.47 4.95 -0.04
N THR A 81 20.82 5.60 -1.14
CA THR A 81 22.22 5.91 -1.39
C THR A 81 22.74 6.61 -0.14
N GLY A 82 23.83 6.13 0.46
CA GLY A 82 24.36 6.58 1.76
C GLY A 82 24.84 8.04 1.80
N GLU A 83 24.46 8.85 0.82
CA GLU A 83 24.61 10.29 0.83
C GLU A 83 23.31 10.90 1.34
N PRO A 84 23.36 11.76 2.37
CA PRO A 84 22.20 12.56 2.74
C PRO A 84 21.93 13.51 1.58
N VAL A 85 21.03 13.12 0.67
CA VAL A 85 20.44 14.06 -0.28
C VAL A 85 19.55 14.96 0.57
N LEU A 86 20.14 16.04 1.08
CA LEU A 86 19.40 17.17 1.60
C LEU A 86 18.53 17.64 0.43
N PHE A 87 17.23 17.33 0.51
CA PHE A 87 16.25 17.88 -0.42
C PHE A 87 16.09 19.37 -0.09
N GLU A 88 17.02 20.17 -0.60
CA GLU A 88 16.90 21.61 -0.62
C GLU A 88 15.80 21.98 -1.61
N GLY A 89 14.65 22.36 -1.05
CA GLY A 89 13.83 23.46 -1.55
C GLY A 89 13.31 23.36 -2.99
N ILE A 90 11.98 23.16 -3.06
CA ILE A 90 11.12 23.29 -4.25
C ILE A 90 11.29 22.10 -5.20
N ASP A 91 10.33 21.19 -5.14
CA ASP A 91 10.07 20.24 -6.22
C ASP A 91 9.91 21.07 -7.51
N PRO A 92 10.87 21.01 -8.45
CA PRO A 92 10.72 21.77 -9.69
C PRO A 92 9.43 21.26 -10.31
N GLY A 93 8.45 22.16 -10.42
CA GLY A 93 7.19 21.86 -11.08
C GLY A 93 7.46 21.17 -12.42
N PRO A 94 6.52 20.35 -12.91
CA PRO A 94 6.75 19.47 -14.05
C PRO A 94 7.47 20.21 -15.18
N ALA A 95 8.61 19.67 -15.62
CA ALA A 95 9.44 20.27 -16.65
C ALA A 95 8.57 20.70 -17.86
N PRO A 96 8.90 21.79 -18.56
CA PRO A 96 8.09 22.32 -19.67
C PRO A 96 7.78 21.27 -20.75
N GLU A 97 8.67 20.31 -20.95
CA GLU A 97 8.48 19.14 -21.82
C GLU A 97 7.40 18.15 -21.31
N THR A 98 7.32 17.91 -20.00
CA THR A 98 6.29 17.04 -19.39
C THR A 98 4.91 17.70 -19.38
N THR A 99 4.85 19.03 -19.20
CA THR A 99 3.60 19.79 -19.32
C THR A 99 3.10 19.85 -20.77
N ALA A 100 4.00 20.00 -21.74
CA ALA A 100 3.63 19.95 -23.16
C ALA A 100 3.06 18.56 -23.56
N LEU A 101 3.70 17.47 -23.11
CA LEU A 101 3.24 16.11 -23.43
C LEU A 101 1.89 15.77 -22.78
N THR A 102 1.68 16.18 -21.53
CA THR A 102 0.41 15.97 -20.82
C THR A 102 -0.73 16.76 -21.45
N ASN A 103 -0.48 17.99 -21.89
CA ASN A 103 -1.46 18.80 -22.62
C ASN A 103 -1.79 18.19 -24.00
N ALA A 104 -0.77 17.78 -24.76
CA ALA A 104 -0.97 17.11 -26.05
C ALA A 104 -1.79 15.82 -25.89
N ALA A 105 -1.52 15.01 -24.85
CA ALA A 105 -2.32 13.84 -24.54
C ALA A 105 -3.79 14.18 -24.21
N ALA A 106 -4.02 15.28 -23.48
CA ALA A 106 -5.37 15.73 -23.10
C ALA A 106 -6.22 16.20 -24.29
N ASP A 107 -5.60 16.73 -25.35
CA ASP A 107 -6.28 17.21 -26.56
C ASP A 107 -6.88 16.07 -27.39
N HIS A 108 -6.29 14.89 -27.31
CA HIS A 108 -6.77 13.70 -28.02
C HIS A 108 -7.86 12.92 -27.25
N LEU A 109 -8.15 13.32 -26.02
CA LEU A 109 -9.18 12.69 -25.21
C LEU A 109 -10.53 13.37 -25.38
N THR A 110 -11.61 12.58 -25.41
CA THR A 110 -12.97 13.12 -25.55
C THR A 110 -13.95 12.61 -24.50
N GLY A 111 -14.94 13.45 -24.19
CA GLY A 111 -16.03 13.12 -23.29
C GLY A 111 -15.57 12.69 -21.89
N ARG A 112 -16.07 11.55 -21.43
CA ARG A 112 -15.79 11.03 -20.07
C ARG A 112 -14.34 10.57 -19.88
N ALA A 113 -13.66 10.21 -20.97
CA ALA A 113 -12.23 9.87 -20.94
C ALA A 113 -11.37 11.09 -20.60
N LYS A 114 -11.65 12.24 -21.24
CA LYS A 114 -11.01 13.52 -20.93
C LYS A 114 -11.31 13.95 -19.50
N ARG A 115 -12.57 13.85 -19.08
CA ARG A 115 -12.97 14.18 -17.72
C ARG A 115 -12.22 13.37 -16.67
N TRP A 116 -12.02 12.07 -16.90
CA TRP A 116 -11.20 11.23 -16.03
C TRP A 116 -9.73 11.67 -16.02
N PHE A 117 -9.16 11.99 -17.18
CA PHE A 117 -7.77 12.46 -17.29
C PHE A 117 -7.55 13.77 -16.53
N ASP A 118 -8.43 14.76 -16.68
CA ASP A 118 -8.33 16.03 -15.98
C ASP A 118 -8.38 15.85 -14.45
N LEU A 119 -9.29 15.00 -13.97
CA LEU A 119 -9.47 14.80 -12.53
C LEU A 119 -8.37 13.91 -11.94
N SER A 120 -7.95 12.86 -12.65
CA SER A 120 -7.01 11.88 -12.15
C SER A 120 -5.56 12.33 -12.35
N ILE A 121 -5.22 12.83 -13.54
CA ILE A 121 -3.84 13.13 -13.93
C ILE A 121 -3.47 14.57 -13.58
N LEU A 122 -4.34 15.55 -13.89
CA LEU A 122 -4.03 16.97 -13.60
C LEU A 122 -4.34 17.35 -12.16
N GLN A 123 -5.40 16.80 -11.56
CA GLN A 123 -5.84 17.15 -10.20
C GLN A 123 -5.51 16.09 -9.14
N GLY A 124 -4.96 14.94 -9.54
CA GLY A 124 -4.49 13.91 -8.60
C GLY A 124 -5.58 13.17 -7.81
N LEU A 125 -6.85 13.23 -8.24
CA LEU A 125 -7.93 12.52 -7.55
C LEU A 125 -7.85 11.01 -7.79
N SER A 126 -8.14 10.23 -6.75
CA SER A 126 -8.29 8.78 -6.90
C SER A 126 -9.62 8.42 -7.59
N ASN A 127 -9.70 7.26 -8.25
CA ASN A 127 -10.94 6.80 -8.88
C ASN A 127 -12.16 6.79 -7.91
N PRO A 128 -12.03 6.40 -6.63
CA PRO A 128 -13.08 6.58 -5.63
C PRO A 128 -13.49 8.03 -5.39
N ASP A 129 -12.54 8.97 -5.36
CA ASP A 129 -12.85 10.40 -5.12
C ASP A 129 -13.52 11.02 -6.34
N ILE A 130 -13.09 10.65 -7.55
CA ILE A 130 -13.77 11.01 -8.80
C ILE A 130 -15.20 10.49 -8.79
N ALA A 131 -15.41 9.24 -8.35
CA ALA A 131 -16.73 8.63 -8.29
C ALA A 131 -17.68 9.41 -7.36
N ARG A 132 -17.19 9.82 -6.17
CA ARG A 132 -17.94 10.66 -5.24
C ARG A 132 -18.22 12.04 -5.83
N ARG A 133 -17.22 12.68 -6.44
CA ARG A 133 -17.32 14.03 -7.01
C ARG A 133 -18.30 14.12 -8.17
N GLU A 134 -18.26 13.13 -9.06
CA GLU A 134 -19.10 13.08 -10.26
C GLU A 134 -20.42 12.34 -10.01
N ASN A 135 -20.69 11.91 -8.77
CA ASN A 135 -21.87 11.16 -8.35
C ASN A 135 -22.14 9.92 -9.22
N VAL A 136 -21.08 9.15 -9.48
CA VAL A 136 -21.12 7.90 -10.27
C VAL A 136 -20.50 6.76 -9.47
N THR A 137 -20.65 5.52 -9.98
CA THR A 137 -20.02 4.37 -9.33
C THR A 137 -18.52 4.30 -9.64
N PRO A 138 -17.68 3.77 -8.74
CA PRO A 138 -16.26 3.54 -9.02
C PRO A 138 -16.01 2.66 -10.25
N ALA A 139 -16.95 1.77 -10.57
CA ALA A 139 -16.90 0.94 -11.78
C ALA A 139 -17.08 1.76 -13.06
N ALA A 140 -17.94 2.80 -13.04
CA ALA A 140 -18.08 3.72 -14.17
C ALA A 140 -16.79 4.52 -14.40
N VAL A 141 -16.16 5.03 -13.34
CA VAL A 141 -14.88 5.75 -13.43
C VAL A 141 -13.77 4.87 -14.01
N ARG A 142 -13.71 3.58 -13.62
CA ARG A 142 -12.78 2.61 -14.25
C ARG A 142 -13.01 2.45 -15.75
N LYS A 143 -14.27 2.48 -16.22
CA LYS A 143 -14.56 2.47 -17.66
C LYS A 143 -14.07 3.73 -18.36
N TRP A 144 -14.14 4.89 -17.70
CA TRP A 144 -13.62 6.14 -18.24
C TRP A 144 -12.09 6.10 -18.38
N GLN A 145 -11.41 5.58 -17.37
CA GLN A 145 -9.97 5.30 -17.41
C GLN A 145 -9.58 4.38 -18.56
N GLN A 146 -10.28 3.24 -18.71
CA GLN A 146 -10.01 2.30 -19.81
C GLN A 146 -10.22 2.95 -21.18
N SER A 147 -11.26 3.78 -21.32
CA SER A 147 -11.51 4.53 -22.56
C SER A 147 -10.40 5.55 -22.84
N ALA A 148 -9.89 6.24 -21.82
CA ALA A 148 -8.78 7.18 -21.98
C ALA A 148 -7.49 6.48 -22.41
N ILE A 149 -7.14 5.36 -21.76
CA ILE A 149 -5.97 4.55 -22.13
C ILE A 149 -6.11 4.02 -23.56
N LYS A 150 -7.30 3.60 -23.97
CA LYS A 150 -7.55 3.14 -25.35
C LYS A 150 -7.30 4.25 -26.38
N GLN A 151 -7.86 5.44 -26.15
CA GLN A 151 -7.68 6.59 -27.05
C GLN A 151 -6.21 7.02 -27.14
N LEU A 152 -5.50 7.06 -26.00
CA LEU A 152 -4.07 7.39 -26.00
C LEU A 152 -3.23 6.33 -26.72
N ARG A 153 -3.56 5.04 -26.58
CA ARG A 153 -2.87 3.97 -27.31
C ARG A 153 -3.12 4.02 -28.80
N GLU A 154 -4.31 4.41 -29.26
CA GLU A 154 -4.59 4.57 -30.69
C GLU A 154 -3.81 5.73 -31.30
N GLN A 155 -3.51 6.78 -30.51
CA GLN A 155 -2.79 7.96 -31.00
C GLN A 155 -1.27 7.86 -30.87
N PHE A 156 -0.77 7.21 -29.82
CA PHE A 156 0.67 7.16 -29.49
C PHE A 156 1.26 5.74 -29.53
N GLY A 157 0.46 4.73 -29.87
CA GLY A 157 0.84 3.31 -29.80
C GLY A 157 1.61 2.76 -30.99
N ASP A 158 1.81 3.54 -32.06
CA ASP A 158 2.64 3.16 -33.21
C ASP A 158 3.98 3.93 -33.20
N ILE A 159 4.74 3.80 -32.10
CA ILE A 159 6.18 4.07 -32.13
C ILE A 159 6.86 2.71 -32.21
N LYS A 160 7.18 2.30 -33.44
CA LYS A 160 8.02 1.15 -33.76
C LYS A 160 9.47 1.58 -33.88
#